data_AF-A0A1X0A494-F1
#
_entry.id   AF-A0A1X0A494-F1
#
_cell.length_a   1.000
_cell.length_b   1.000
_cell.length_c   1.000
_cell.angle_alpha   90.00
_cell.angle_beta   90.00
_cell.angle_gamma   90.00
#
_symmetry.space_group_name_H-M   'P 1'
#
loop_
_entity.id
_entity.type
_entity.pdbx_description
1 polymer ?
#
loop_
_entity_poly.entity_id
_entity_poly.type
_entity_poly.pdbx_seq_one_letter_code
_entity_poly.pdbx_strand_id
1 'polypeptide(L)'
;MATKHTEKTDVENWLDNLEVDPAKARDARHMRRIAAAAKALDGAEAELNEAVTEAREAGDTWAMIGTALGISRQAAYQRFGKVAP
;
A
#
# COMPACT_ATOMS: atom_id res chain seq x y z
N MET A 1 36.42 -23.49 8.70
CA MET A 1 35.41 -24.21 9.52
C MET A 1 34.08 -24.12 8.79
N ALA A 2 33.45 -25.25 8.51
CA ALA A 2 32.34 -25.37 7.58
C ALA A 2 31.01 -24.93 8.22
N THR A 3 30.36 -23.94 7.63
CA THR A 3 28.97 -23.58 7.93
C THR A 3 28.05 -24.59 7.25
N LYS A 4 27.51 -25.53 8.03
CA LYS A 4 26.54 -26.51 7.55
C LYS A 4 25.17 -25.82 7.44
N HIS A 5 24.74 -25.52 6.22
CA HIS A 5 23.39 -25.03 5.95
C HIS A 5 22.41 -26.21 5.88
N THR A 6 21.23 -25.98 6.47
CA THR A 6 19.93 -26.41 5.94
C THR A 6 19.52 -27.85 6.17
N GLU A 7 18.82 -28.10 7.27
CA GLU A 7 17.66 -29.00 7.24
C GLU A 7 16.50 -28.18 6.65
N LYS A 8 15.92 -28.66 5.55
CA LYS A 8 14.72 -28.03 4.97
C LYS A 8 13.58 -28.15 5.97
N THR A 9 12.86 -27.05 6.19
CA THR A 9 11.68 -27.05 7.07
C THR A 9 10.55 -27.89 6.46
N ASP A 10 9.63 -28.36 7.30
CA ASP A 10 8.46 -29.12 6.84
C ASP A 10 7.63 -28.35 5.80
N VAL A 11 7.64 -27.01 5.88
CA VAL A 11 7.00 -26.13 4.89
C VAL A 11 7.73 -26.19 3.54
N GLU A 12 9.06 -26.15 3.54
CA GLU A 12 9.87 -26.24 2.31
C GLU A 12 9.72 -27.61 1.65
N ASN A 13 9.74 -28.70 2.43
CA ASN A 13 9.52 -30.06 1.91
C ASN A 13 8.11 -30.25 1.34
N TRP A 14 7.09 -29.64 1.95
CA TRP A 14 5.71 -29.69 1.43
C TRP A 14 5.56 -28.87 0.14
N LEU A 15 6.18 -27.69 0.06
CA LEU A 15 6.17 -26.85 -1.14
C LEU A 15 6.85 -27.54 -2.33
N ASP A 16 7.96 -28.23 -2.10
CA ASP A 16 8.69 -28.96 -3.15
C ASP A 16 7.87 -30.10 -3.78
N ASN A 17 6.91 -30.66 -3.03
CA ASN A 17 6.05 -31.76 -3.47
C ASN A 17 4.64 -31.29 -3.87
N LEU A 18 4.39 -29.98 -3.90
CA LEU A 18 3.08 -29.44 -4.27
C LEU A 18 2.90 -29.48 -5.79
N GLU A 19 2.19 -30.50 -6.28
CA GLU A 19 1.75 -30.55 -7.67
C GLU A 19 0.51 -29.66 -7.88
N VAL A 20 0.70 -28.53 -8.57
CA VAL A 20 -0.39 -27.64 -8.97
C VAL A 20 -0.94 -28.10 -10.32
N ASP A 21 -2.20 -28.54 -10.35
CA ASP A 21 -2.93 -28.83 -11.59
C ASP A 21 -3.18 -27.52 -12.38
N PRO A 22 -2.50 -27.29 -13.52
CA PRO A 22 -2.64 -26.05 -14.28
C PRO A 22 -4.04 -25.89 -14.88
N ALA A 23 -4.78 -27.00 -15.09
CA ALA A 23 -6.15 -26.97 -15.59
C ALA A 23 -7.16 -26.53 -14.51
N LYS A 24 -6.78 -26.59 -13.23
CA LYS A 24 -7.55 -26.06 -12.08
C LYS A 24 -7.00 -24.74 -11.55
N ALA A 25 -5.81 -24.32 -11.98
CA ALA A 25 -5.24 -23.04 -11.62
C ALA A 25 -6.14 -21.92 -12.12
N ARG A 26 -6.77 -21.19 -11.18
CA ARG A 26 -7.57 -20.01 -11.54
C ARG A 26 -6.66 -18.98 -12.18
N ASP A 27 -7.11 -18.40 -13.29
CA ASP A 27 -6.42 -17.30 -13.94
C ASP A 27 -6.28 -16.12 -12.96
N ALA A 28 -5.07 -15.99 -12.40
CA ALA A 28 -4.76 -14.96 -11.41
C ALA A 28 -4.57 -13.57 -12.02
N ARG A 29 -4.81 -13.36 -13.33
CA ARG A 29 -4.67 -12.03 -13.97
C ARG A 29 -5.53 -10.98 -13.29
N HIS A 30 -6.79 -11.29 -13.00
CA HIS A 30 -7.70 -10.36 -12.32
C HIS A 30 -7.23 -10.04 -10.89
N MET A 31 -6.83 -11.07 -10.14
CA MET A 31 -6.35 -10.92 -8.77
C MET A 31 -5.04 -10.13 -8.71
N ARG A 32 -4.10 -10.39 -9.61
CA ARG A 32 -2.86 -9.60 -9.74
C ARG A 32 -3.15 -8.14 -10.11
N ARG A 33 -4.11 -7.88 -11.00
CA ARG A 33 -4.52 -6.52 -11.34
C ARG A 33 -5.12 -5.78 -10.14
N ILE A 34 -5.97 -6.45 -9.34
CA ILE A 34 -6.54 -5.86 -8.12
C ILE A 34 -5.43 -5.56 -7.11
N ALA A 35 -4.50 -6.50 -6.88
CA ALA A 35 -3.38 -6.29 -5.96
C ALA A 35 -2.47 -5.12 -6.42
N ALA A 36 -2.20 -5.02 -7.72
CA ALA A 36 -1.43 -3.90 -8.27
C ALA A 36 -2.16 -2.56 -8.11
N ALA A 37 -3.49 -2.53 -8.35
CA ALA A 37 -4.30 -1.34 -8.16
C ALA A 37 -4.37 -0.92 -6.68
N ALA A 38 -4.51 -1.87 -5.76
CA ALA A 38 -4.48 -1.59 -4.32
C ALA A 38 -3.14 -0.98 -3.90
N LYS A 39 -2.02 -1.56 -4.34
CA LYS A 39 -0.69 -1.00 -4.08
C LYS A 39 -0.52 0.42 -4.65
N ALA A 40 -1.09 0.68 -5.83
CA ALA A 40 -1.05 2.02 -6.42
C ALA A 40 -1.88 3.03 -5.61
N LEU A 41 -3.02 2.61 -5.06
CA LEU A 41 -3.82 3.45 -4.15
C LEU A 41 -3.05 3.77 -2.87
N ASP A 42 -2.40 2.78 -2.25
CA ASP A 42 -1.59 2.99 -1.04
C ASP A 42 -0.47 4.02 -1.30
N GLY A 43 0.21 3.91 -2.44
CA GLY A 43 1.24 4.87 -2.85
C GLY A 43 0.69 6.27 -3.07
N ALA A 44 -0.43 6.40 -3.78
CA ALA A 44 -1.07 7.69 -4.02
C ALA A 44 -1.61 8.33 -2.74
N GLU A 45 -2.09 7.53 -1.78
CA GLU A 45 -2.54 8.03 -0.48
C GLU A 45 -1.35 8.52 0.37
N ALA A 46 -0.22 7.81 0.35
CA ALA A 46 1.00 8.26 1.02
C ALA A 46 1.51 9.59 0.44
N GLU A 47 1.61 9.68 -0.89
CA GLU A 47 2.02 10.91 -1.60
C GLU A 47 1.09 12.08 -1.28
N LEU A 48 -0.24 11.84 -1.26
CA LEU A 48 -1.21 12.87 -0.90
C LEU A 48 -1.01 13.36 0.55
N ASN A 49 -0.74 12.47 1.50
CA ASN A 49 -0.49 12.85 2.89
C ASN A 49 0.81 13.66 3.03
N GLU A 50 1.86 13.31 2.29
CA GLU A 50 3.12 14.06 2.24
C GLU A 50 2.90 15.46 1.69
N ALA A 51 2.26 15.59 0.52
CA ALA A 51 1.94 16.88 -0.08
C ALA A 51 1.08 17.77 0.84
N VAL A 52 0.12 17.20 1.57
CA VAL A 52 -0.68 17.94 2.56
C VAL A 52 0.18 18.40 3.73
N THR A 53 1.10 17.56 4.21
CA THR A 53 2.04 17.93 5.27
C THR A 53 2.94 19.08 4.83
N GLU A 54 3.55 18.99 3.66
CA GLU A 54 4.39 20.05 3.08
C GLU A 54 3.64 21.37 2.94
N ALA A 55 2.39 21.33 2.43
CA ALA A 55 1.54 22.51 2.33
C ALA A 55 1.28 23.14 3.71
N ARG A 56 1.01 22.30 4.73
CA ARG A 56 0.81 22.79 6.10
C ARG A 56 2.06 23.41 6.70
N GLU A 57 3.24 22.84 6.44
CA GLU A 57 4.54 23.38 6.85
C GLU A 57 4.87 24.69 6.14
N ALA A 58 4.50 24.83 4.87
CA ALA A 58 4.61 26.07 4.10
C ALA A 58 3.64 27.17 4.57
N GLY A 59 2.71 26.85 5.46
CA GLY A 59 1.73 27.79 6.03
C GLY A 59 0.37 27.80 5.33
N ASP A 60 0.15 26.93 4.35
CA ASP A 60 -1.12 26.88 3.62
C ASP A 60 -2.28 26.46 4.52
N THR A 61 -3.37 27.22 4.51
CA THR A 61 -4.51 26.95 5.37
C THR A 61 -5.29 25.70 4.94
N TRP A 62 -5.98 25.06 5.90
CA TRP A 62 -6.93 23.97 5.61
C TRP A 62 -8.02 24.32 4.60
N ALA A 63 -8.36 25.61 4.44
CA ALA A 63 -9.29 26.04 3.42
C ALA A 63 -8.70 25.89 2.01
N MET A 64 -7.45 26.32 1.81
CA MET A 64 -6.77 26.20 0.52
C MET A 64 -6.54 24.73 0.13
N ILE A 65 -6.12 23.91 1.11
CA ILE A 65 -5.96 22.46 0.92
C ILE A 65 -7.32 21.82 0.58
N GLY A 66 -8.39 22.17 1.30
CA GLY A 66 -9.74 21.68 0.97
C GLY A 66 -10.18 22.05 -0.45
N THR A 67 -9.95 23.29 -0.87
CA THR A 67 -10.23 23.74 -2.24
C THR A 67 -9.46 22.94 -3.28
N ALA A 68 -8.16 22.71 -3.08
CA ALA A 68 -7.34 21.91 -3.99
C ALA A 68 -7.84 20.46 -4.11
N LEU A 69 -8.36 19.89 -3.01
CA LEU A 69 -8.91 18.54 -2.96
C LEU A 69 -10.38 18.44 -3.35
N GLY A 70 -11.05 19.56 -3.65
CA GLY A 70 -12.49 19.58 -3.97
C GLY A 70 -13.40 19.22 -2.79
N ILE A 71 -12.93 19.42 -1.55
CA ILE A 71 -13.68 19.11 -0.32
C ILE A 71 -13.78 20.34 0.60
N SER A 72 -14.63 20.27 1.61
CA SER A 72 -14.73 21.37 2.58
C SER A 72 -13.48 21.47 3.46
N ARG A 73 -13.20 22.67 3.98
CA ARG A 73 -12.14 22.91 4.99
C ARG A 73 -12.24 21.93 6.16
N GLN A 74 -13.46 21.70 6.67
CA GLN A 74 -13.69 20.82 7.80
C GLN A 74 -13.37 19.37 7.43
N ALA A 75 -13.74 18.91 6.23
CA ALA A 75 -13.40 17.58 5.75
C ALA A 75 -11.87 17.40 5.60
N ALA A 76 -11.17 18.42 5.07
CA ALA A 76 -9.71 18.40 4.98
C ALA A 76 -9.06 18.31 6.36
N TYR A 77 -9.48 19.14 7.31
CA TYR A 77 -8.97 19.09 8.69
C TYR A 77 -9.25 17.76 9.38
N GLN A 78 -10.45 17.20 9.22
CA GLN A 78 -10.80 15.90 9.81
C GLN A 78 -9.97 14.75 9.25
N ARG A 79 -9.66 14.79 7.94
CA ARG A 79 -8.91 13.75 7.24
C ARG A 79 -7.41 13.82 7.53
N PHE A 80 -6.82 15.01 7.46
CA PHE A 80 -5.36 15.18 7.49
C PHE A 80 -4.83 15.87 8.75
N GLY A 81 -5.70 16.55 9.52
CA GLY A 81 -5.29 17.30 10.71
C GLY A 81 -4.85 16.45 11.91
N LYS A 82 -4.95 15.12 11.81
CA LYS A 82 -4.40 14.17 12.81
C LYS A 82 -3.04 13.59 12.40
N VAL A 83 -2.65 13.80 11.14
CA VAL A 83 -1.43 13.24 10.53
C VAL A 83 -0.34 14.31 10.43
N ALA A 84 -0.74 15.57 10.22
CA ALA A 84 0.17 16.71 10.26
C ALA A 84 0.75 16.92 11.68
N PRO A 85 2.05 17.26 11.81
CA PRO A 85 2.71 17.50 13.10
C PRO A 85 2.17 18.69 13.88
#